data_AF-A0A847J8K1-F1
#
_entry.id   AF-A0A847J8K1-F1
#
_cell.length_a   1.000
_cell.length_b   1.000
_cell.length_c   1.000
_cell.angle_alpha   90.00
_cell.angle_beta   90.00
_cell.angle_gamma   90.00
#
_symmetry.space_group_name_H-M   'P 1'
#
loop_
_entity.id
_entity.type
_entity.pdbx_description
1 polymer ?
#
loop_
_entity_poly.entity_id
_entity_poly.type
_entity_poly.pdbx_seq_one_letter_code
_entity_poly.pdbx_strand_id
1 'polypeptide(L)' 'MNADLAALQAVLLTIVTASTPLLLAALGELVAERSGVLNLGVEGMMVMGAVAGFAVALTTGSPYLGIVAAAFAGAALAVP' A
#
# COMPACT_ATOMS: atom_id res chain seq x y z
N MET A 1 -15.48 -28.69 -6.54
CA MET A 1 -15.54 -27.36 -5.91
C MET A 1 -16.05 -26.39 -6.95
N ASN A 2 -17.19 -25.76 -6.69
CA ASN A 2 -17.90 -24.83 -7.57
C ASN A 2 -17.09 -23.56 -7.82
N ALA A 3 -16.86 -23.22 -9.09
CA ALA A 3 -16.03 -22.08 -9.50
C ALA A 3 -16.51 -20.75 -8.90
N ASP A 4 -17.84 -20.57 -8.75
CA ASP A 4 -18.44 -19.37 -8.17
C ASP A 4 -18.08 -19.18 -6.69
N LEU A 5 -18.02 -20.27 -5.91
CA LEU A 5 -17.64 -20.22 -4.50
C LEU A 5 -16.16 -19.88 -4.34
N ALA A 6 -15.31 -20.39 -5.22
CA ALA A 6 -13.89 -20.06 -5.25
C ALA A 6 -13.68 -18.57 -5.61
N ALA A 7 -14.44 -18.03 -6.56
CA ALA A 7 -14.39 -16.61 -6.92
C ALA A 7 -14.82 -15.71 -5.75
N LEU A 8 -15.92 -16.05 -5.07
CA LEU A 8 -16.39 -15.31 -3.89
C LEU A 8 -15.35 -15.33 -2.77
N GLN A 9 -14.75 -16.49 -2.49
CA GLN A 9 -13.70 -16.63 -1.49
C GLN A 9 -12.50 -15.71 -1.81
N ALA A 10 -12.04 -15.70 -3.06
CA ALA A 10 -10.93 -14.85 -3.49
C ALA A 10 -11.25 -13.37 -3.29
N VAL A 11 -12.43 -12.90 -3.72
CA VAL A 11 -12.84 -11.50 -3.57
C VAL A 11 -12.86 -11.08 -2.09
N LEU A 12 -13.45 -11.89 -1.21
CA LEU A 12 -13.50 -11.60 0.22
C LEU A 12 -12.10 -11.49 0.83
N LEU A 13 -11.19 -12.38 0.45
CA LEU A 13 -9.82 -12.39 0.96
C LEU A 13 -9.04 -11.14 0.50
N THR A 14 -9.23 -10.71 -0.75
CA THR A 14 -8.65 -9.48 -1.28
C THR A 14 -9.20 -8.24 -0.58
N ILE A 15 -10.50 -8.18 -0.31
CA ILE A 15 -11.12 -7.05 0.42
C ILE A 15 -10.49 -6.90 1.80
N VAL A 16 -10.41 -8.00 2.56
CA VAL A 16 -9.91 -7.94 3.95
C VAL A 16 -8.42 -7.53 3.98
N THR A 17 -7.61 -8.08 3.08
CA THR A 17 -6.17 -7.82 3.07
C THR A 17 -5.80 -6.44 2.49
N ALA A 18 -6.52 -5.96 1.47
CA ALA A 18 -6.26 -4.66 0.87
C ALA A 18 -6.88 -3.49 1.65
N SER A 19 -8.05 -3.69 2.28
CA SER A 19 -8.74 -2.60 3.01
C SER A 19 -7.94 -2.08 4.20
N THR A 20 -7.18 -2.92 4.90
CA THR A 20 -6.40 -2.51 6.08
C THR A 20 -5.34 -1.45 5.76
N PRO A 21 -4.40 -1.65 4.80
CA PRO A 21 -3.46 -0.61 4.42
C PRO A 21 -4.14 0.60 3.77
N LEU A 22 -5.22 0.39 3.01
CA LEU A 22 -6.00 1.50 2.42
C LEU A 22 -6.65 2.39 3.50
N LEU A 23 -7.17 1.79 4.58
CA LEU A 23 -7.71 2.53 5.72
C LEU A 23 -6.65 3.40 6.40
N LEU A 24 -5.44 2.85 6.59
CA LEU A 24 -4.32 3.61 7.15
C LEU A 24 -3.92 4.79 6.24
N ALA A 25 -3.89 4.57 4.92
CA ALA A 25 -3.61 5.63 3.95
C ALA A 25 -4.70 6.72 3.98
N ALA A 26 -5.98 6.34 3.98
CA ALA A 26 -7.11 7.28 4.02
C ALA A 26 -7.12 8.12 5.32
N LEU A 27 -6.75 7.53 6.45
CA LEU A 27 -6.59 8.28 7.71
C LEU A 27 -5.46 9.32 7.62
N GLY A 28 -4.34 8.97 6.97
CA GLY A 28 -3.25 9.92 6.72
C GLY A 28 -3.65 11.05 5.78
N GLU A 29 -4.38 10.74 4.71
CA GLU A 29 -4.91 11.72 3.77
C GLU A 29 -5.91 12.66 4.44
N LEU A 30 -6.81 12.15 5.28
CA LEU A 30 -7.73 12.98 6.07
C LEU A 30 -6.95 14.00 6.92
N VAL A 31 -5.84 13.61 7.55
CA VAL A 31 -4.99 14.54 8.31
C VAL A 31 -4.34 15.58 7.39
N ALA A 32 -3.84 15.17 6.22
CA ALA A 32 -3.23 16.07 5.24
C ALA A 32 -4.25 17.09 4.69
N GLU A 33 -5.46 16.65 4.33
CA GLU A 33 -6.54 17.51 3.87
C GLU A 33 -6.92 18.55 4.93
N ARG A 34 -6.94 18.15 6.21
CA ARG A 34 -7.20 19.06 7.34
C ARG A 34 -6.10 20.11 7.52
N SER A 35 -4.89 19.85 7.03
CA SER A 35 -3.78 20.82 7.00
C SER A 35 -3.78 21.71 5.74
N GLY A 36 -4.74 21.51 4.83
CA GLY A 36 -4.85 22.26 3.57
C GLY A 36 -3.99 21.70 2.43
N VAL A 37 -3.42 20.50 2.61
CA VAL A 37 -2.61 19.81 1.59
C VAL A 37 -3.38 18.59 1.09
N LEU A 38 -4.00 18.71 -0.07
CA LEU A 38 -4.69 17.59 -0.72
C LEU A 38 -3.67 16.69 -1.41
N ASN A 39 -3.68 15.38 -1.11
CA ASN A 39 -2.73 14.42 -1.67
C ASN A 39 -3.37 13.47 -2.68
N LEU A 40 -3.66 13.99 -3.88
CA LEU A 40 -4.19 13.20 -5.01
C LEU A 40 -3.24 12.11 -5.49
N GLY A 41 -1.96 12.13 -5.08
CA GLY A 41 -0.94 11.17 -5.46
C GLY A 41 -0.87 9.93 -4.56
N VAL A 42 -1.72 9.80 -3.55
CA VAL A 42 -1.60 8.76 -2.51
C VAL A 42 -1.64 7.34 -3.06
N GLU A 43 -2.49 7.05 -4.04
CA GLU A 43 -2.51 5.75 -4.72
C GLU A 43 -1.17 5.44 -5.39
N GLY A 44 -0.57 6.46 -6.04
CA GLY A 44 0.75 6.35 -6.65
C GLY A 44 1.84 6.09 -5.62
N MET A 45 1.83 6.80 -4.48
CA MET A 45 2.78 6.57 -3.40
C MET A 45 2.68 5.15 -2.82
N MET A 46 1.46 4.61 -2.69
CA MET A 46 1.24 3.22 -2.25
C MET A 46 1.82 2.21 -3.25
N VAL A 47 1.55 2.39 -4.55
CA VAL A 47 2.08 1.52 -5.61
C VAL A 47 3.60 1.57 -5.63
N MET A 48 4.20 2.76 -5.53
CA MET A 48 5.64 2.93 -5.52
C MET A 48 6.29 2.29 -4.28
N GLY A 49 5.68 2.44 -3.10
CA GLY A 49 6.12 1.73 -1.89
C GLY A 49 6.06 0.22 -2.05
N ALA A 50 4.97 -0.31 -2.62
CA ALA A 50 4.79 -1.75 -2.87
C ALA A 50 5.85 -2.30 -3.83
N VAL A 51 6.11 -1.60 -4.95
CA VAL A 51 7.11 -2.00 -5.94
C VAL A 51 8.52 -1.93 -5.36
N ALA A 52 8.87 -0.84 -4.66
CA ALA A 52 10.19 -0.69 -4.04
C ALA A 52 10.44 -1.77 -2.96
N GLY A 53 9.45 -2.01 -2.10
CA GLY A 53 9.54 -3.05 -1.08
C GLY A 53 9.67 -4.45 -1.66
N PHE A 54 8.88 -4.77 -2.70
CA PHE A 54 8.99 -6.03 -3.42
C PHE A 54 10.36 -6.21 -4.08
N ALA A 55 10.86 -5.19 -4.79
CA ALA A 55 12.15 -5.25 -5.46
C ALA A 55 13.30 -5.48 -4.47
N VAL A 56 13.31 -4.79 -3.34
CA VAL A 56 14.34 -4.96 -2.30
C VAL A 56 14.21 -6.32 -1.62
N ALA A 57 13.00 -6.75 -1.24
CA ALA A 57 12.81 -8.08 -0.64
C ALA A 57 13.23 -9.21 -1.60
N LEU A 58 12.92 -9.08 -2.89
CA LEU A 58 13.26 -10.08 -3.91
C LEU A 58 14.78 -10.16 -4.15
N THR A 59 15.46 -9.02 -4.22
CA THR A 59 16.91 -8.99 -4.52
C THR A 59 17.79 -9.31 -3.32
N THR A 60 17.35 -8.94 -2.11
CA THR A 60 18.13 -9.16 -0.87
C THR A 60 17.75 -10.45 -0.13
N GLY A 61 16.59 -11.03 -0.44
CA GLY A 61 16.01 -12.14 0.32
C GLY A 61 15.50 -11.74 1.72
N SER A 62 15.57 -10.46 2.10
CA SER A 62 15.18 -9.97 3.42
C SER A 62 13.86 -9.20 3.37
N PRO A 63 12.78 -9.72 3.98
CA PRO A 63 11.50 -9.00 4.03
C PRO A 63 11.59 -7.71 4.86
N TYR A 64 12.46 -7.67 5.86
CA TYR A 64 12.66 -6.48 6.70
C TYR A 64 13.29 -5.33 5.90
N LEU A 65 14.24 -5.61 5.02
CA LEU A 65 14.82 -4.59 4.13
C LEU A 65 13.77 -4.09 3.13
N GLY A 66 12.88 -4.97 2.65
CA GLY A 66 11.72 -4.58 1.83
C GLY A 66 10.79 -3.61 2.54
N ILE A 67 10.46 -3.85 3.81
CA ILE A 67 9.62 -2.94 4.62
C ILE A 67 10.26 -1.55 4.72
N VAL A 68 11.56 -1.50 5.05
CA VAL A 68 12.30 -0.25 5.16
C VAL A 68 12.30 0.50 3.82
N ALA A 69 12.58 -0.19 2.72
CA ALA A 69 12.59 0.41 1.39
C ALA A 69 11.22 0.95 0.96
N ALA A 70 10.14 0.22 1.23
CA ALA A 70 8.77 0.66 0.96
C ALA A 70 8.43 1.95 1.72
N ALA A 71 8.78 2.00 3.02
CA ALA A 71 8.54 3.18 3.86
C ALA A 71 9.31 4.41 3.35
N PHE A 72 10.59 4.25 3.00
CA PHE A 72 11.39 5.34 2.44
C PHE A 72 10.88 5.81 1.07
N ALA A 73 10.49 4.90 0.18
CA ALA A 73 9.96 5.27 -1.13
C ALA A 73 8.66 6.09 -1.02
N GLY A 74 7.74 5.67 -0.14
CA GLY A 74 6.51 6.43 0.12
C GLY A 74 6.80 7.80 0.73
N ALA A 75 7.68 7.87 1.74
CA ALA A 75 8.05 9.12 2.39
C ALA A 75 8.75 10.10 1.43
N ALA A 76 9.61 9.60 0.55
CA ALA A 76 10.31 10.43 -0.45
C ALA A 76 9.35 11.07 -1.46
N LEU A 77 8.27 10.36 -1.83
CA LEU A 77 7.24 10.88 -2.75
C LEU A 77 6.22 11.80 -2.07
N ALA A 78 6.11 11.77 -0.74
CA ALA A 78 5.21 12.63 0.00
C ALA A 78 5.72 14.08 0.13
N VAL A 79 6.96 14.33 -0.29
CA VAL A 79 7.57 15.67 -0.30
C VAL A 79 6.92 16.49 -1.43
N PRO A 80 6.67 17.81 -1.23
CA PRO A 80 6.01 18.68 -2.20
C PRO A 80 6.66 18.71 -3.59
#